data_AF-A0A151A9Y7-F1
#
_entry.id   AF-A0A151A9Y7-F1
#
_cell.length_a   1.000
_cell.length_b   1.000
_cell.length_c   1.000
_cell.angle_alpha   90.00
_cell.angle_beta   90.00
_cell.angle_gamma   90.00
#
_symmetry.space_group_name_H-M   'P 1'
#
loop_
_entity.id
_entity.type
_entity.pdbx_description
1 polymer ?
#
loop_
_entity_poly.entity_id
_entity_poly.type
_entity_poly.pdbx_seq_one_letter_code
_entity_poly.pdbx_strand_id
1 'polypeptide(L)'
;MHGDDRDTIYKTSYADDEGTEALTNYLQHDQQTVRDRTGRPMSKKEIEQFNEKADGKRNRHIIISPRDHDLSDGELDRGTREYMSEMIEDRPTADYVYAVHDDKEHGKDVHIAMTANDKQDLEMYPDDIKREREHAHETYLEYRRDRTRENEQQQEQERGRERDLERGRGPHP
;
A
#
# COMPACT_ATOMS: atom_id res chain seq x y z
N MET A 1 -22.89 14.32 -12.22
CA MET A 1 -22.28 14.70 -10.93
C MET A 1 -20.92 14.02 -10.90
N HIS A 2 -19.86 14.75 -11.29
CA HIS A 2 -18.50 14.23 -11.30
C HIS A 2 -17.93 14.42 -9.89
N GLY A 3 -17.82 13.32 -9.14
CA GLY A 3 -16.92 13.30 -7.99
C GLY A 3 -15.51 13.49 -8.51
N ASP A 4 -14.75 14.36 -7.87
CA ASP A 4 -13.36 14.64 -8.21
C ASP A 4 -12.58 13.32 -8.16
N ASP A 5 -11.88 12.93 -9.22
CA ASP A 5 -11.07 11.69 -9.23
C ASP A 5 -10.01 11.71 -8.10
N ARG A 6 -9.69 12.91 -7.57
CA ARG A 6 -8.84 13.14 -6.39
C ARG A 6 -9.46 12.75 -5.05
N ASP A 7 -10.76 12.47 -5.00
CA ASP A 7 -11.43 11.98 -3.80
C ASP A 7 -11.30 10.45 -3.62
N THR A 8 -10.86 9.74 -4.66
CA THR A 8 -10.89 8.28 -4.71
C THR A 8 -9.58 7.68 -4.25
N ILE A 9 -9.52 7.27 -2.98
CA ILE A 9 -8.36 6.54 -2.42
C ILE A 9 -8.19 5.17 -3.06
N TYR A 10 -9.26 4.60 -3.64
CA TYR A 10 -9.27 3.24 -4.15
C TYR A 10 -9.88 3.16 -5.55
N LYS A 11 -9.06 2.78 -6.52
CA LYS A 11 -9.47 2.45 -7.89
C LYS A 11 -9.10 1.02 -8.19
N THR A 12 -9.97 0.30 -8.90
CA THR A 12 -9.66 -1.04 -9.39
C THR A 12 -10.18 -1.22 -10.80
N SER A 13 -9.40 -1.94 -11.62
CA SER A 13 -9.83 -2.44 -12.91
C SER A 13 -9.68 -3.96 -12.94
N TYR A 14 -10.60 -4.61 -13.66
CA TYR A 14 -10.65 -6.04 -13.84
C TYR A 14 -10.39 -6.36 -15.31
N ALA A 15 -9.39 -7.19 -15.57
CA ALA A 15 -9.06 -7.62 -16.93
C ALA A 15 -9.00 -9.16 -16.96
N ASP A 16 -9.84 -9.75 -17.81
CA ASP A 16 -9.88 -11.21 -17.98
C ASP A 16 -8.69 -11.73 -18.82
N ASP A 17 -8.08 -10.88 -19.66
CA ASP A 17 -7.19 -11.33 -20.74
C ASP A 17 -5.90 -10.49 -20.98
N GLU A 18 -5.67 -9.34 -20.31
CA GLU A 18 -4.50 -8.48 -20.59
C GLU A 18 -3.17 -8.98 -19.97
N GLY A 19 -3.21 -10.08 -19.22
CA GLY A 19 -2.02 -10.77 -18.73
C GLY A 19 -1.31 -10.07 -17.56
N THR A 20 -0.99 -10.84 -16.53
CA THR A 20 -0.28 -10.35 -15.33
C THR A 20 1.08 -9.73 -15.67
N GLU A 21 1.70 -10.17 -16.78
CA GLU A 21 2.95 -9.61 -17.28
C GLU A 21 2.83 -8.14 -17.72
N ALA A 22 1.73 -7.74 -18.37
CA ALA A 22 1.51 -6.33 -18.72
C ALA A 22 1.39 -5.49 -17.44
N LEU A 23 0.73 -6.04 -16.41
CA LEU A 23 0.52 -5.36 -15.15
C LEU A 23 1.80 -5.25 -14.30
N THR A 24 2.62 -6.30 -14.23
CA THR A 24 3.91 -6.23 -13.52
C THR A 24 4.94 -5.39 -14.27
N ASN A 25 4.94 -5.40 -15.61
CA ASN A 25 5.74 -4.46 -16.40
C ASN A 25 5.33 -3.01 -16.10
N TYR A 26 4.02 -2.76 -15.95
CA TYR A 26 3.53 -1.46 -15.52
C TYR A 26 3.97 -1.11 -14.09
N LEU A 27 3.94 -2.05 -13.15
CA LEU A 27 4.48 -1.83 -11.80
C LEU A 27 5.97 -1.46 -11.81
N GLN A 28 6.74 -1.98 -12.77
CA GLN A 28 8.16 -1.69 -12.95
C GLN A 28 8.45 -0.41 -13.74
N HIS A 29 7.42 0.29 -14.22
CA HIS A 29 7.62 1.56 -14.94
C HIS A 29 8.42 2.53 -14.07
N ASP A 30 9.24 3.38 -14.70
CA ASP A 30 10.08 4.35 -14.00
C ASP A 30 11.02 3.78 -12.91
N GLN A 31 11.47 2.53 -13.08
CA GLN A 31 12.42 1.85 -12.18
C GLN A 31 11.88 1.60 -10.77
N GLN A 32 10.56 1.53 -10.61
CA GLN A 32 9.95 1.30 -9.32
C GLN A 32 10.24 -0.12 -8.80
N THR A 33 10.46 -0.21 -7.49
CA THR A 33 10.78 -1.48 -6.83
C THR A 33 9.49 -2.26 -6.58
N VAL A 34 9.30 -3.36 -7.31
CA VAL A 34 8.21 -4.31 -7.04
C VAL A 34 8.52 -5.10 -5.77
N ARG A 35 7.52 -5.26 -4.92
CA ARG A 35 7.59 -5.97 -3.64
C ARG A 35 6.62 -7.13 -3.62
N ASP A 36 7.02 -8.20 -2.92
CA ASP A 36 6.13 -9.32 -2.61
C ASP A 36 5.18 -8.98 -1.45
N ARG A 37 4.22 -9.86 -1.16
CA ARG A 37 3.26 -9.71 -0.04
C ARG A 37 3.89 -9.51 1.34
N THR A 38 5.18 -9.80 1.51
CA THR A 38 5.90 -9.57 2.78
C THR A 38 6.54 -8.18 2.83
N GLY A 39 6.55 -7.45 1.72
CA GLY A 39 7.18 -6.14 1.55
C GLY A 39 8.63 -6.22 1.11
N ARG A 40 9.10 -7.43 0.76
CA ARG A 40 10.47 -7.64 0.32
C ARG A 40 10.58 -7.27 -1.17
N PRO A 41 11.59 -6.47 -1.56
CA PRO A 41 11.89 -6.21 -2.97
C PRO A 41 12.10 -7.51 -3.74
N MET A 42 11.48 -7.61 -4.92
CA MET A 42 11.60 -8.75 -5.81
C MET A 42 12.69 -8.50 -6.86
N SER A 43 13.53 -9.51 -7.09
CA SER A 43 14.42 -9.54 -8.23
C SER A 43 13.63 -9.73 -9.53
N LYS A 44 14.25 -9.37 -10.68
CA LYS A 44 13.64 -9.60 -12.01
C LYS A 44 13.20 -11.07 -12.20
N LYS A 45 14.02 -12.01 -11.74
CA LYS A 45 13.71 -13.46 -11.81
C LYS A 45 12.49 -13.83 -10.95
N GLU A 46 12.34 -13.24 -9.76
CA GLU A 46 11.17 -13.49 -8.91
C GLU A 46 9.89 -12.92 -9.55
N ILE A 47 10.00 -11.77 -10.23
CA ILE A 47 8.88 -11.17 -10.98
C ILE A 47 8.50 -12.03 -12.18
N GLU A 48 9.48 -12.53 -12.95
CA GLU A 48 9.27 -13.49 -14.05
C GLU A 48 8.56 -14.75 -13.53
N GLN A 49 9.00 -15.32 -12.40
CA GLN A 49 8.36 -16.47 -11.78
C GLN A 49 6.93 -16.18 -11.29
N PHE A 50 6.66 -14.97 -10.80
CA PHE A 50 5.30 -14.57 -10.44
C PHE A 50 4.41 -14.49 -11.68
N ASN A 51 4.91 -13.91 -12.77
CA ASN A 51 4.21 -13.84 -14.05
C ASN A 51 3.94 -15.23 -14.64
N GLU A 52 4.93 -16.11 -14.66
CA GLU A 52 4.78 -17.51 -15.10
C GLU A 52 3.75 -18.25 -14.26
N LYS A 53 3.79 -18.09 -12.92
CA LYS A 53 2.78 -18.66 -12.04
C LYS A 53 1.41 -18.07 -12.28
N ALA A 54 1.31 -16.84 -12.76
CA ALA A 54 0.06 -16.18 -13.07
C ALA A 54 -0.35 -16.34 -14.54
N ASP A 55 0.38 -17.13 -15.33
CA ASP A 55 0.04 -17.43 -16.71
C ASP A 55 -1.28 -18.21 -16.78
N GLY A 56 -2.17 -17.77 -17.67
CA GLY A 56 -3.55 -18.25 -17.75
C GLY A 56 -4.43 -17.92 -16.54
N LYS A 57 -3.94 -17.18 -15.55
CA LYS A 57 -4.74 -16.67 -14.43
C LYS A 57 -5.29 -15.30 -14.72
N ARG A 58 -6.45 -15.02 -14.14
CA ARG A 58 -7.05 -13.69 -14.17
C ARG A 58 -6.26 -12.76 -13.26
N ASN A 59 -6.30 -11.47 -13.56
CA ASN A 59 -5.65 -10.45 -12.74
C ASN A 59 -6.61 -9.29 -12.43
N ARG A 60 -6.29 -8.61 -11.33
CA ARG A 60 -6.95 -7.38 -10.92
C ARG A 60 -5.89 -6.36 -10.59
N HIS A 61 -6.03 -5.17 -11.17
CA HIS A 61 -5.23 -4.01 -10.80
C HIS A 61 -5.98 -3.24 -9.73
N ILE A 62 -5.28 -2.92 -8.65
CA ILE A 62 -5.76 -2.04 -7.60
C ILE A 62 -4.77 -0.88 -7.49
N ILE A 63 -5.31 0.33 -7.37
CA ILE A 63 -4.55 1.56 -7.15
C ILE A 63 -5.05 2.16 -5.84
N ILE A 64 -4.13 2.40 -4.92
CA ILE A 64 -4.37 3.11 -3.68
C ILE A 64 -3.66 4.46 -3.75
N SER A 65 -4.41 5.56 -3.76
CA SER A 65 -3.89 6.92 -3.86
C SER A 65 -4.33 7.72 -2.62
N PRO A 66 -3.56 7.68 -1.52
CA PRO A 66 -3.91 8.43 -0.32
C PRO A 66 -3.94 9.92 -0.62
N ARG A 67 -4.91 10.63 -0.03
CA ARG A 67 -5.03 12.09 -0.17
C ARG A 67 -3.87 12.85 0.48
N ASP A 68 -3.20 12.22 1.43
CA ASP A 68 -2.06 12.79 2.12
C ASP A 68 -0.79 12.43 1.36
N HIS A 69 -0.29 13.38 0.57
CA HIS A 69 0.93 13.20 -0.22
C HIS A 69 2.21 13.20 0.64
N ASP A 70 2.10 13.46 1.95
CA ASP A 70 3.24 13.45 2.88
C ASP A 70 3.53 12.04 3.45
N LEU A 71 2.78 11.02 3.03
CA LEU A 71 3.10 9.64 3.37
C LEU A 71 4.40 9.21 2.68
N SER A 72 5.36 8.74 3.47
CA SER A 72 6.60 8.15 2.97
C SER A 72 6.35 6.75 2.38
N ASP A 73 7.28 6.30 1.55
CA ASP A 73 7.22 4.97 0.91
C ASP A 73 7.07 3.84 1.93
N GLY A 74 7.65 3.98 3.13
CA GLY A 74 7.55 2.97 4.19
C GLY A 74 6.15 2.90 4.83
N GLU A 75 5.45 4.03 4.89
CA GLU A 75 4.09 4.11 5.40
C GLU A 75 3.10 3.55 4.38
N LEU A 76 3.31 3.88 3.10
CA LEU A 76 2.57 3.30 1.99
C LEU A 76 2.77 1.79 1.89
N ASP A 77 4.00 1.32 2.06
CA ASP A 77 4.35 -0.11 2.11
C ASP A 77 3.59 -0.85 3.21
N ARG A 78 3.64 -0.32 4.44
CA ARG A 78 2.99 -0.94 5.59
C ARG A 78 1.46 -0.94 5.45
N GLY A 79 0.87 0.20 5.11
CA GLY A 79 -0.57 0.31 4.90
C GLY A 79 -1.09 -0.62 3.79
N THR A 80 -0.31 -0.78 2.72
CA THR A 80 -0.64 -1.72 1.64
C THR A 80 -0.68 -3.15 2.14
N ARG A 81 0.32 -3.57 2.93
CA ARG A 81 0.39 -4.94 3.45
C ARG A 81 -0.73 -5.24 4.44
N GLU A 82 -1.06 -4.28 5.30
CA GLU A 82 -2.16 -4.39 6.25
C GLU A 82 -3.49 -4.54 5.50
N TYR A 83 -3.82 -3.57 4.64
CA TYR A 83 -5.01 -3.61 3.79
C TYR A 83 -5.11 -4.92 2.98
N MET A 84 -4.03 -5.30 2.29
CA MET A 84 -4.04 -6.49 1.45
C MET A 84 -4.09 -7.79 2.27
N SER A 85 -3.52 -7.82 3.48
CA SER A 85 -3.56 -9.02 4.34
C SER A 85 -4.97 -9.38 4.76
N GLU A 86 -5.78 -8.38 5.09
CA GLU A 86 -7.19 -8.53 5.42
C GLU A 86 -8.01 -8.81 4.16
N MET A 87 -7.73 -8.08 3.07
CA MET A 87 -8.42 -8.28 1.80
C MET A 87 -8.29 -9.73 1.31
N ILE A 88 -7.11 -10.36 1.40
CA ILE A 88 -6.94 -11.73 0.89
C ILE A 88 -7.35 -12.83 1.89
N GLU A 89 -7.78 -12.49 3.11
CA GLU A 89 -8.08 -13.47 4.15
C GLU A 89 -9.14 -14.50 3.70
N ASP A 90 -10.21 -14.02 3.07
CA ASP A 90 -11.30 -14.83 2.53
C ASP A 90 -11.09 -15.25 1.05
N ARG A 91 -9.90 -15.02 0.50
CA ARG A 91 -9.57 -15.25 -0.93
C ARG A 91 -8.39 -16.22 -1.05
N PRO A 92 -8.59 -17.52 -0.78
CA PRO A 92 -7.53 -18.48 -0.49
C PRO A 92 -6.58 -18.77 -1.66
N THR A 93 -6.98 -18.48 -2.89
CA THR A 93 -6.13 -18.67 -4.07
C THR A 93 -5.49 -17.38 -4.58
N ALA A 94 -5.79 -16.24 -3.93
CA ALA A 94 -5.24 -14.96 -4.30
C ALA A 94 -3.79 -14.79 -3.86
N ASP A 95 -3.01 -14.16 -4.72
CA ASP A 95 -1.65 -13.70 -4.44
C ASP A 95 -1.46 -12.31 -5.06
N TYR A 96 -0.50 -11.54 -4.53
CA TYR A 96 -0.29 -10.18 -5.01
C TYR A 96 1.16 -9.71 -4.92
N VAL A 97 1.48 -8.75 -5.78
CA VAL A 97 2.70 -7.94 -5.74
C VAL A 97 2.32 -6.48 -5.90
N TYR A 98 3.16 -5.57 -5.42
CA TYR A 98 2.85 -4.14 -5.48
C TYR A 98 4.11 -3.28 -5.65
N ALA A 99 3.89 -2.05 -6.09
CA ALA A 99 4.91 -1.01 -6.15
C ALA A 99 4.33 0.32 -5.67
N VAL A 100 5.14 1.07 -4.93
CA VAL A 100 4.86 2.48 -4.59
C VAL A 100 5.40 3.32 -5.74
N HIS A 101 4.56 4.13 -6.36
CA HIS A 101 4.91 5.05 -7.42
C HIS A 101 4.92 6.48 -6.86
N ASP A 102 5.75 7.34 -7.44
CA ASP A 102 5.88 8.74 -7.06
C ASP A 102 5.64 9.59 -8.31
N ASP A 103 4.37 9.94 -8.53
CA ASP A 103 3.98 10.83 -9.61
C ASP A 103 4.15 12.28 -9.15
N LYS A 104 5.01 13.03 -9.84
CA LYS A 104 5.28 14.44 -9.54
C LYS A 104 4.04 15.33 -9.66
N GLU A 105 3.01 14.91 -10.39
CA GLU A 105 1.77 15.66 -10.61
C GLU A 105 0.65 15.21 -9.66
N HIS A 106 0.58 13.92 -9.32
CA HIS A 106 -0.53 13.33 -8.55
C HIS A 106 -0.14 12.84 -7.15
N GLY A 107 1.13 12.98 -6.77
CA GLY A 107 1.71 12.49 -5.53
C GLY A 107 1.96 10.99 -5.56
N LYS A 108 2.17 10.41 -4.38
CA LYS A 108 2.47 8.98 -4.24
C LYS A 108 1.22 8.13 -4.25
N ASP A 109 1.26 7.05 -5.01
CA ASP A 109 0.25 6.01 -5.04
C ASP A 109 0.86 4.61 -5.00
N VAL A 110 0.01 3.62 -4.77
CA VAL A 110 0.40 2.22 -4.73
C VAL A 110 -0.36 1.48 -5.80
N HIS A 111 0.37 0.82 -6.69
CA HIS A 111 -0.20 -0.07 -7.67
C HIS A 111 0.00 -1.52 -7.23
N ILE A 112 -1.06 -2.32 -7.30
CA ILE A 112 -1.10 -3.69 -6.83
C ILE A 112 -1.58 -4.58 -7.96
N ALA A 113 -0.78 -5.58 -8.30
CA ALA A 113 -1.15 -6.66 -9.20
C ALA A 113 -1.59 -7.87 -8.38
N MET A 114 -2.89 -8.14 -8.40
CA MET A 114 -3.48 -9.29 -7.73
C MET A 114 -3.84 -10.37 -8.75
N THR A 115 -3.57 -11.62 -8.41
CA THR A 115 -3.83 -12.79 -9.26
C THR A 115 -4.52 -13.86 -8.43
N ALA A 116 -5.30 -14.75 -9.05
CA ALA A 116 -5.91 -15.87 -8.34
C ALA A 116 -6.15 -17.07 -9.27
N ASN A 117 -6.23 -18.27 -8.68
CA ASN A 117 -6.63 -19.47 -9.43
C ASN A 117 -8.15 -19.53 -9.64
N ASP A 118 -8.91 -19.15 -8.60
CA ASP A 118 -10.36 -19.05 -8.68
C ASP A 118 -10.75 -17.63 -9.12
N LYS A 119 -11.68 -17.55 -10.08
CA LYS A 119 -12.24 -16.28 -10.51
C LYS A 119 -12.93 -15.55 -9.35
N GLN A 120 -13.61 -16.29 -8.47
CA GLN A 120 -14.38 -15.72 -7.37
C GLN A 120 -13.51 -14.89 -6.42
N ASP A 121 -12.24 -15.28 -6.25
CA ASP A 121 -11.27 -14.54 -5.43
C ASP A 121 -10.91 -13.16 -6.01
N LEU A 122 -11.18 -12.92 -7.29
CA LEU A 122 -10.95 -11.63 -7.96
C LEU A 122 -12.25 -10.90 -8.33
N GLU A 123 -13.42 -11.53 -8.16
CA GLU A 123 -14.69 -10.87 -8.44
C GLU A 123 -14.96 -9.78 -7.39
N MET A 124 -15.39 -8.62 -7.88
CA MET A 124 -15.83 -7.51 -7.03
C MET A 124 -17.05 -6.89 -7.68
N TYR A 125 -18.16 -6.91 -6.95
CA TYR A 125 -19.38 -6.21 -7.31
C TYR A 125 -19.30 -4.76 -6.81
N PRO A 126 -20.22 -3.87 -7.25
CA PRO A 126 -20.19 -2.46 -6.84
C PRO A 126 -20.14 -2.25 -5.31
N ASP A 127 -20.83 -3.09 -4.54
CA ASP A 127 -20.81 -3.02 -3.07
C ASP A 127 -19.47 -3.48 -2.48
N ASP A 128 -18.79 -4.45 -3.10
CA ASP A 128 -17.44 -4.84 -2.72
C ASP A 128 -16.47 -3.69 -2.95
N ILE A 129 -16.52 -3.05 -4.13
CA ILE A 129 -15.66 -1.91 -4.45
C ILE A 129 -15.87 -0.77 -3.46
N LYS A 130 -17.13 -0.54 -3.05
CA LYS A 130 -17.46 0.48 -2.05
C LYS A 130 -16.87 0.12 -0.68
N ARG A 131 -17.04 -1.13 -0.24
CA ARG A 131 -16.47 -1.63 1.02
C ARG A 131 -14.95 -1.54 1.03
N GLU A 132 -14.28 -1.99 -0.04
CA GLU A 132 -12.81 -1.93 -0.13
C GLU A 132 -12.31 -0.47 -0.16
N ARG A 133 -13.07 0.46 -0.76
CA ARG A 133 -12.75 1.89 -0.71
C ARG A 133 -12.83 2.47 0.71
N GLU A 134 -13.88 2.12 1.44
CA GLU A 134 -14.05 2.53 2.84
C GLU A 134 -12.94 1.93 3.71
N HIS A 135 -12.66 0.64 3.53
CA HIS A 135 -11.62 -0.05 4.25
C HIS A 135 -10.22 0.54 3.98
N ALA A 136 -9.82 0.70 2.71
CA ALA A 136 -8.56 1.34 2.37
C ALA A 136 -8.47 2.77 2.90
N HIS A 137 -9.59 3.52 2.96
CA HIS A 137 -9.59 4.83 3.59
C HIS A 137 -9.30 4.74 5.10
N GLU A 138 -9.95 3.81 5.79
CA GLU A 138 -9.79 3.60 7.23
C GLU A 138 -8.36 3.16 7.58
N THR A 139 -7.80 2.15 6.92
CA THR A 139 -6.42 1.67 7.18
C THR A 139 -5.40 2.81 7.12
N TYR A 140 -5.46 3.65 6.06
CA TYR A 140 -4.51 4.75 5.88
C TYR A 140 -4.79 5.95 6.80
N LEU A 141 -6.04 6.15 7.24
CA LEU A 141 -6.39 7.15 8.25
C LEU A 141 -5.96 6.74 9.66
N GLU A 142 -6.15 5.47 10.03
CA GLU A 142 -5.72 4.93 11.32
C GLU A 142 -4.22 5.01 11.46
N TYR A 143 -3.49 4.65 10.40
CA TYR A 143 -2.05 4.79 10.37
C TYR A 143 -1.59 6.24 10.65
N ARG A 144 -2.28 7.24 10.07
CA ARG A 144 -2.00 8.65 10.36
C ARG A 144 -2.17 8.97 11.85
N ARG A 145 -3.24 8.45 12.48
CA ARG A 145 -3.50 8.69 13.91
C ARG A 145 -2.42 8.08 14.79
N ASP A 146 -1.97 6.88 14.47
CA ASP A 146 -0.92 6.21 15.23
C ASP A 146 0.44 6.91 15.07
N ARG A 147 0.78 7.36 13.86
CA ARG A 147 1.95 8.21 13.62
C ARG A 147 1.93 9.49 14.45
N THR A 148 0.79 10.20 14.49
CA THR A 148 0.66 11.42 15.28
C THR A 148 0.93 11.14 16.77
N ARG A 149 0.37 10.03 17.30
CA ARG A 149 0.60 9.61 18.69
C ARG A 149 2.05 9.23 18.96
N GLU A 150 2.69 8.49 18.06
CA GLU A 150 4.11 8.11 18.20
C GLU A 150 5.02 9.35 18.20
N ASN A 151 4.76 10.31 17.30
CA ASN A 151 5.52 11.56 17.25
C ASN A 151 5.32 12.42 18.50
N GLU A 152 4.10 12.50 19.02
CA GLU A 152 3.79 13.19 20.29
C GLU A 152 4.55 12.54 21.46
N GLN A 153 4.54 11.20 21.55
CA GLN A 153 5.26 10.46 22.59
C GLN A 153 6.78 10.64 22.49
N GLN A 154 7.35 10.65 21.28
CA GLN A 154 8.78 10.90 21.08
C GLN A 154 9.17 12.32 21.51
N GLN A 155 8.39 13.34 21.14
CA GLN A 155 8.63 14.72 21.57
C GLN A 155 8.51 14.87 23.09
N GLU A 156 7.56 14.19 23.74
CA GLU A 156 7.44 14.19 25.19
C GLU A 156 8.65 13.54 25.87
N GLN A 157 9.16 12.42 25.33
CA GLN A 157 10.35 11.75 25.82
C GLN A 157 11.62 12.60 25.66
N GLU A 158 11.80 13.25 24.51
CA GLU A 158 12.92 14.17 24.28
C GLU A 158 12.88 15.36 25.24
N ARG A 159 11.72 16.00 25.42
CA ARG A 159 11.53 17.06 26.42
C ARG A 159 11.76 16.55 27.84
N GLY A 160 11.43 15.30 28.14
CA GLY A 160 11.75 14.65 29.41
C GLY A 160 13.26 14.54 29.63
N ARG A 161 13.97 14.00 28.64
CA ARG A 161 15.43 13.82 28.67
C ARG A 161 16.19 15.15 28.76
N GLU A 162 15.76 16.18 28.05
CA GLU A 162 16.36 17.52 28.15
C GLU A 162 16.20 18.11 29.55
N ARG A 163 15.02 17.99 30.17
CA ARG A 163 14.78 18.45 31.54
C ARG A 163 15.62 17.71 32.58
N ASP A 164 15.87 16.41 32.38
CA ASP A 164 16.73 15.63 33.26
C ASP A 164 18.22 15.99 33.10
N LEU A 165 18.65 16.30 31.87
CA LEU A 165 20.01 16.77 31.58
C LEU A 165 20.29 18.17 32.16
N GLU A 166 19.30 19.07 32.16
CA GLU A 166 19.41 20.39 32.79
C GLU A 166 19.44 20.29 34.33
N ARG A 167 18.68 19.38 34.93
CA ARG A 167 18.71 19.13 36.39
C ARG A 167 19.98 18.44 36.87
N GLY A 168 20.66 17.68 36.02
CA GLY A 168 21.95 17.06 36.32
C GLY A 168 23.16 18.00 36.32
N ARG A 169 23.02 19.24 35.80
CA ARG A 169 24.05 20.30 35.82
C ARG A 169 23.82 21.32 36.95
N GLY A 170 23.39 20.85 38.13
CA GLY A 170 23.42 21.69 39.33
C GLY A 170 24.84 22.15 39.64
N PRO A 171 25.07 23.43 40.04
CA PRO A 171 26.41 23.96 40.26
C PRO A 171 27.09 23.19 41.39
N HIS A 172 28.27 22.62 41.11
CA HIS A 172 29.15 22.13 42.16
C HIS A 172 29.58 23.33 43.03
N PRO A 173 29.45 23.26 44.37
CA PRO A 173 29.93 24.29 45.29
C PRO A 173 31.45 24.41 45.28
#